data_AF-A0A168P1I1-F1
#
_entry.id   AF-A0A168P1I1-F1
#
_cell.length_a   1.000
_cell.length_b   1.000
_cell.length_c   1.000
_cell.angle_alpha   90.00
_cell.angle_beta   90.00
_cell.angle_gamma   90.00
#
_symmetry.space_group_name_H-M   'P 1'
#
loop_
_entity.id
_entity.type
_entity.pdbx_description
1 polymer ?
#
loop_
_entity_poly.entity_id
_entity_poly.type
_entity_poly.pdbx_seq_one_letter_code
_entity_poly.pdbx_strand_id
1 'polypeptide(L)'
;MTEVHQADPTTRVEEAKHAVYRQNRDLRFSNDKSPYKRNLSASFSRTGRKFADAGYHISIKPNNESMVGIGMWQPDATRLANMRASIIRHGDLMREALSTDALKEVFDGKCGTAILSDEDKLKVAPKNIAKDHPEIELLRFRSFAIVKRFTDEEVVSEGFLDKVMDVIEASVPFVAVVNSWI
;
A
#
# COMPACT_ATOMS: atom_id res chain seq x y z
N MET A 1 10.87 13.39 -3.43
CA MET A 1 9.60 13.98 -2.92
C MET A 1 8.85 14.66 -4.04
N THR A 2 9.54 15.49 -4.83
CA THR A 2 8.99 16.09 -6.03
C THR A 2 8.58 15.03 -7.05
N GLU A 3 9.34 13.93 -7.22
CA GLU A 3 8.96 12.87 -8.18
C GLU A 3 7.64 12.19 -7.80
N VAL A 4 7.47 11.82 -6.51
CA VAL A 4 6.20 11.23 -6.02
C VAL A 4 5.02 12.19 -6.22
N HIS A 5 5.23 13.49 -6.04
CA HIS A 5 4.19 14.49 -6.30
C HIS A 5 3.92 14.71 -7.80
N GLN A 6 4.93 14.55 -8.65
CA GLN A 6 4.74 14.57 -10.11
C GLN A 6 3.92 13.37 -10.58
N ALA A 7 4.15 12.19 -10.02
CA ALA A 7 3.36 10.99 -10.27
C ALA A 7 1.93 11.10 -9.71
N ASP A 8 1.79 11.51 -8.45
CA ASP A 8 0.52 11.71 -7.77
C ASP A 8 0.43 13.13 -7.17
N PRO A 9 -0.19 14.08 -7.90
CA PRO A 9 -0.34 15.48 -7.47
C PRO A 9 -1.16 15.66 -6.18
N THR A 10 -1.86 14.62 -5.71
CA THR A 10 -2.60 14.69 -4.43
C THR A 10 -1.67 14.57 -3.23
N THR A 11 -0.47 14.02 -3.41
CA THR A 11 0.50 13.85 -2.34
C THR A 11 1.08 15.18 -1.88
N ARG A 12 1.30 15.31 -0.56
CA ARG A 12 1.87 16.53 0.02
C ARG A 12 3.37 16.61 -0.27
N VAL A 13 3.81 17.74 -0.83
CA VAL A 13 5.24 18.08 -0.88
C VAL A 13 5.69 18.55 0.51
N GLU A 14 6.65 17.86 1.09
CA GLU A 14 7.28 18.23 2.35
C GLU A 14 8.78 17.90 2.33
N GLU A 15 9.54 18.51 3.25
CA GLU A 15 10.94 18.17 3.43
C GLU A 15 11.11 16.68 3.80
N ALA A 16 12.16 16.04 3.30
CA ALA A 16 12.41 14.61 3.51
C ALA A 16 12.38 14.21 5.01
N LYS A 17 12.87 15.08 5.90
CA LYS A 17 12.87 14.86 7.35
C LYS A 17 11.47 14.66 7.96
N HIS A 18 10.42 15.18 7.30
CA HIS A 18 9.04 15.04 7.74
C HIS A 18 8.38 13.76 7.21
N ALA A 19 8.85 13.23 6.07
CA ALA A 19 8.37 11.98 5.48
C ALA A 19 9.00 10.72 6.11
N VAL A 20 10.26 10.81 6.58
CA VAL A 20 11.02 9.70 7.15
C VAL A 20 10.56 9.39 8.59
N TYR A 21 10.45 8.10 8.94
CA TYR A 21 10.15 7.67 10.30
C TYR A 21 11.39 7.68 11.20
N ARG A 22 11.18 7.90 12.51
CA ARG A 22 12.28 7.80 13.49
C ARG A 22 12.85 6.38 13.54
N GLN A 23 14.16 6.30 13.78
CA GLN A 23 14.91 5.05 13.94
C GLN A 23 14.69 4.38 15.31
N ASN A 24 14.34 5.14 16.36
CA ASN A 24 14.13 4.59 17.69
C ASN A 24 12.92 3.65 17.75
N ARG A 25 13.08 2.57 18.52
CA ARG A 25 12.02 1.59 18.81
C ARG A 25 11.38 1.83 20.16
N ASP A 26 10.11 1.43 20.28
CA ASP A 26 9.50 1.22 21.59
C ASP A 26 9.89 -0.18 22.08
N LEU A 27 10.61 -0.25 23.19
CA LEU A 27 11.18 -1.50 23.72
C LEU A 27 10.38 -2.08 24.88
N ARG A 28 9.32 -1.39 25.35
CA ARG A 28 8.60 -1.78 26.58
C ARG A 28 8.03 -3.20 26.52
N PHE A 29 7.61 -3.64 25.34
CA PHE A 29 6.95 -4.94 25.13
C PHE A 29 7.68 -5.85 24.12
N SER A 30 8.85 -5.45 23.62
CA SER A 30 9.61 -6.22 22.63
C SER A 30 10.57 -7.19 23.33
N ASN A 31 10.62 -8.45 22.87
CA ASN A 31 11.64 -9.41 23.32
C ASN A 31 13.04 -9.02 22.81
N ASP A 32 13.12 -8.48 21.60
CA ASP A 32 14.34 -7.88 21.06
C ASP A 32 14.50 -6.46 21.61
N LYS A 33 15.59 -6.24 22.36
CA LYS A 33 15.93 -4.96 23.01
C LYS A 33 16.89 -4.08 22.19
N SER A 34 17.13 -4.41 20.92
CA SER A 34 17.96 -3.59 20.04
C SER A 34 17.38 -2.16 19.96
N PRO A 35 18.18 -1.11 20.23
CA PRO A 35 17.68 0.26 20.43
C PRO A 35 17.08 0.90 19.17
N TYR A 36 17.51 0.43 18.00
CA TYR A 36 17.13 0.97 16.70
C TYR A 36 16.42 -0.05 15.84
N LYS A 37 15.59 0.46 14.93
CA LYS A 37 15.05 -0.30 13.82
C LYS A 37 16.20 -0.70 12.89
N ARG A 38 16.03 -1.85 12.21
CA ARG A 38 16.94 -2.31 11.16
C ARG A 38 16.47 -1.90 9.76
N ASN A 39 15.41 -1.09 9.69
CA ASN A 39 14.87 -0.58 8.45
C ASN A 39 14.82 0.96 8.46
N LEU A 40 15.03 1.54 7.28
CA LEU A 40 14.71 2.92 7.01
C LEU A 40 13.36 2.96 6.31
N SER A 41 12.44 3.80 6.79
CA SER A 41 11.14 3.91 6.16
C SER A 41 10.71 5.36 5.99
N ALA A 42 9.92 5.61 4.95
CA ALA A 42 9.26 6.88 4.71
C ALA A 42 7.86 6.64 4.16
N SER A 43 6.97 7.61 4.36
CA SER A 43 5.61 7.55 3.83
C SER A 43 5.22 8.86 3.17
N PHE A 44 4.44 8.73 2.10
CA PHE A 44 3.96 9.82 1.25
C PHE A 44 2.45 9.64 1.07
N SER A 45 1.65 10.65 1.40
CA SER A 45 0.20 10.63 1.21
C SER A 45 -0.33 12.06 1.12
N ARG A 46 -1.64 12.23 0.90
CA ARG A 46 -2.33 13.54 0.96
C ARG A 46 -2.12 14.24 2.31
N THR A 47 -2.03 13.47 3.39
CA THR A 47 -1.78 13.97 4.76
C THR A 47 -0.32 13.81 5.22
N GLY A 48 0.60 13.52 4.29
CA GLY A 48 2.03 13.31 4.56
C GLY A 48 2.32 11.99 5.31
N ARG A 49 3.35 11.96 6.15
CA ARG A 49 3.75 10.75 6.91
C ARG A 49 2.67 10.19 7.85
N LYS A 50 1.64 10.97 8.19
CA LYS A 50 0.56 10.50 9.09
C LYS A 50 -0.31 9.40 8.46
N PHE A 51 -0.27 9.25 7.13
CA PHE A 51 -0.89 8.14 6.40
C PHE A 51 -2.36 7.91 6.79
N ALA A 52 -3.10 8.99 6.99
CA ALA A 52 -4.54 8.91 7.28
C ALA A 52 -5.35 8.60 6.02
N ASP A 53 -4.74 8.80 4.86
CA ASP A 53 -5.24 8.49 3.52
C ASP A 53 -4.40 7.36 2.93
N ALA A 54 -4.91 6.74 1.86
CA ALA A 54 -4.07 5.84 1.09
C ALA A 54 -2.90 6.61 0.47
N GLY A 55 -1.75 5.95 0.45
CA GLY A 55 -0.52 6.54 -0.05
C GLY A 55 0.54 5.50 -0.32
N TYR A 56 1.78 5.94 -0.29
CA TYR A 56 2.97 5.17 -0.64
C TYR A 56 3.90 5.09 0.57
N HIS A 57 4.31 3.88 0.92
CA HIS A 57 5.23 3.60 2.01
C HIS A 57 6.44 2.87 1.47
N ILE A 58 7.64 3.40 1.68
CA ILE A 58 8.89 2.71 1.36
C ILE A 58 9.54 2.23 2.66
N SER A 59 10.04 0.99 2.64
CA SER A 59 10.84 0.42 3.71
C SER A 59 12.06 -0.27 3.11
N ILE A 60 13.24 0.26 3.41
CA ILE A 60 14.53 -0.33 3.05
C ILE A 60 15.02 -1.16 4.22
N LYS A 61 15.14 -2.47 4.00
CA LYS A 61 15.50 -3.46 5.01
C LYS A 61 16.38 -4.55 4.37
N PRO A 62 17.49 -4.95 5.01
CA PRO A 62 18.34 -6.05 4.53
C PRO A 62 17.60 -7.39 4.45
N ASN A 63 18.23 -8.36 3.80
CA ASN A 63 17.78 -9.74 3.60
C ASN A 63 16.61 -9.88 2.62
N ASN A 64 16.62 -9.08 1.55
CA ASN A 64 15.55 -9.05 0.54
C ASN A 64 14.17 -8.72 1.14
N GLU A 65 14.17 -7.93 2.22
CA GLU A 65 12.95 -7.51 2.91
C GLU A 65 12.58 -6.04 2.60
N SER A 66 13.28 -5.42 1.66
CA SER A 66 12.94 -4.08 1.17
C SER A 66 11.63 -4.13 0.38
N MET A 67 10.77 -3.13 0.57
CA MET A 67 9.45 -3.11 -0.05
C MET A 67 8.89 -1.70 -0.23
N VAL A 68 7.97 -1.58 -1.18
CA VAL A 68 7.03 -0.47 -1.33
C VAL A 68 5.63 -1.00 -1.08
N GLY A 69 4.96 -0.46 -0.07
CA GLY A 69 3.56 -0.70 0.25
C GLY A 69 2.70 0.47 -0.23
N ILE A 70 1.59 0.18 -0.92
CA ILE A 70 0.75 1.20 -1.54
C ILE A 70 -0.71 0.93 -1.19
N GLY A 71 -1.48 1.97 -0.90
CA GLY A 71 -2.90 1.87 -0.57
C GLY A 71 -3.18 2.13 0.91
N MET A 72 -4.19 1.43 1.46
CA MET A 72 -4.67 1.58 2.83
C MET A 72 -4.46 0.27 3.60
N TRP A 73 -3.47 0.26 4.49
CA TRP A 73 -3.20 -0.86 5.39
C TRP A 73 -3.95 -0.69 6.70
N GLN A 74 -4.68 -1.73 7.11
CA GLN A 74 -5.46 -1.78 8.36
C GLN A 74 -6.32 -0.52 8.62
N PRO A 75 -7.25 -0.17 7.71
CA PRO A 75 -8.21 0.90 7.95
C PRO A 75 -9.01 0.66 9.22
N ASP A 76 -9.40 1.74 9.89
CA ASP A 76 -10.35 1.66 11.01
C ASP A 76 -11.73 1.14 10.56
N ALA A 77 -12.57 0.80 11.53
CA ALA A 77 -13.87 0.19 11.27
C ALA A 77 -14.78 1.03 10.36
N THR A 78 -14.73 2.36 10.47
CA THR A 78 -15.55 3.28 9.67
C THR A 78 -15.08 3.27 8.21
N ARG A 79 -13.77 3.46 7.99
CA ARG A 79 -13.19 3.41 6.65
C ARG A 79 -13.41 2.06 5.98
N LEU A 80 -13.18 0.96 6.70
CA LEU A 80 -13.40 -0.39 6.15
C LEU A 80 -14.88 -0.64 5.79
N ALA A 81 -15.82 -0.12 6.58
CA ALA A 81 -17.25 -0.19 6.26
C ALA A 81 -17.58 0.61 4.99
N ASN A 82 -17.06 1.83 4.88
CA ASN A 82 -17.24 2.68 3.69
C ASN A 82 -16.68 1.99 2.43
N MET A 83 -15.45 1.46 2.50
CA MET A 83 -14.84 0.72 1.40
C MET A 83 -15.66 -0.49 0.96
N ARG A 84 -16.17 -1.30 1.91
CA ARG A 84 -17.05 -2.43 1.58
C ARG A 84 -18.36 -1.98 0.93
N ALA A 85 -18.96 -0.91 1.44
CA ALA A 85 -20.17 -0.35 0.85
C ALA A 85 -19.93 0.16 -0.58
N SER A 86 -18.76 0.77 -0.83
CA SER A 86 -18.36 1.20 -2.17
C SER A 86 -18.08 0.02 -3.10
N ILE A 87 -17.43 -1.05 -2.63
CA ILE A 87 -17.21 -2.28 -3.42
C ILE A 87 -18.54 -2.92 -3.84
N ILE A 88 -19.55 -2.94 -2.96
CA ILE A 88 -20.88 -3.46 -3.30
C ILE A 88 -21.52 -2.67 -4.46
N ARG A 89 -21.28 -1.35 -4.54
CA ARG A 89 -21.88 -0.49 -5.57
C ARG A 89 -21.02 -0.34 -6.83
N HIS A 90 -19.69 -0.37 -6.67
CA HIS A 90 -18.70 0.05 -7.66
C HIS A 90 -17.45 -0.85 -7.64
N GLY A 91 -17.64 -2.17 -7.46
CA GLY A 91 -16.53 -3.13 -7.41
C GLY A 91 -15.72 -3.22 -8.72
N ASP A 92 -16.36 -2.86 -9.84
CA ASP A 92 -15.74 -2.65 -11.15
C ASP A 92 -14.58 -1.66 -11.10
N LEU A 93 -14.75 -0.49 -10.46
CA LEU A 93 -13.69 0.50 -10.35
C LEU A 93 -12.43 -0.04 -9.67
N MET A 94 -12.59 -0.85 -8.62
CA MET A 94 -11.45 -1.49 -7.93
C MET A 94 -10.81 -2.57 -8.81
N ARG A 95 -11.61 -3.38 -9.51
CA ARG A 95 -11.07 -4.39 -10.44
C ARG A 95 -10.27 -3.75 -11.56
N GLU A 96 -10.80 -2.70 -12.17
CA GLU A 96 -10.13 -1.95 -13.25
C GLU A 96 -8.84 -1.33 -12.75
N ALA A 97 -8.87 -0.66 -11.59
CA ALA A 97 -7.70 -0.01 -11.02
C ALA A 97 -6.60 -1.01 -10.59
N LEU A 98 -6.95 -2.25 -10.27
CA LEU A 98 -5.99 -3.33 -9.98
C LEU A 98 -5.54 -4.11 -11.22
N SER A 99 -6.13 -3.87 -12.39
CA SER A 99 -5.91 -4.67 -13.61
C SER A 99 -5.32 -3.88 -14.77
N THR A 100 -4.72 -2.72 -14.50
CA THR A 100 -4.01 -1.91 -15.48
C THR A 100 -2.78 -2.65 -16.02
N ASP A 101 -2.41 -2.37 -17.27
CA ASP A 101 -1.24 -3.01 -17.87
C ASP A 101 0.06 -2.57 -17.19
N ALA A 102 0.13 -1.33 -16.72
CA ALA A 102 1.24 -0.83 -15.91
C ALA A 102 1.42 -1.63 -14.60
N LEU A 103 0.32 -1.95 -13.89
CA LEU A 103 0.42 -2.80 -12.70
C LEU A 103 0.84 -4.22 -13.06
N LYS A 104 0.31 -4.80 -14.15
CA LYS A 104 0.74 -6.12 -14.61
C LYS A 104 2.23 -6.16 -14.87
N GLU A 105 2.78 -5.14 -15.51
CA GLU A 105 4.21 -5.04 -15.81
C GLU A 105 5.05 -5.03 -14.53
N VAL A 106 4.75 -4.12 -13.59
CA VAL A 106 5.55 -4.00 -12.36
C VAL A 106 5.31 -5.13 -11.36
N PHE A 107 4.22 -5.90 -11.48
CA PHE A 107 3.92 -7.08 -10.65
C PHE A 107 4.12 -8.42 -11.37
N ASP A 108 5.03 -8.48 -12.35
CA ASP A 108 5.50 -9.72 -12.98
C ASP A 108 4.35 -10.52 -13.62
N GLY A 109 3.44 -9.81 -14.29
CA GLY A 109 2.25 -10.34 -14.96
C GLY A 109 1.03 -10.55 -14.05
N LYS A 110 1.14 -10.28 -12.74
CA LYS A 110 0.02 -10.42 -11.80
C LYS A 110 -0.83 -9.15 -11.74
N CYS A 111 -2.12 -9.32 -11.50
CA CYS A 111 -3.05 -8.21 -11.33
C CYS A 111 -4.31 -8.60 -10.54
N GLY A 112 -5.24 -7.66 -10.39
CA GLY A 112 -6.50 -7.86 -9.69
C GLY A 112 -6.31 -8.13 -8.20
N THR A 113 -7.10 -9.04 -7.64
CA THR A 113 -7.00 -9.39 -6.22
C THR A 113 -5.72 -10.15 -5.86
N ALA A 114 -4.96 -10.65 -6.85
CA ALA A 114 -3.73 -11.42 -6.61
C ALA A 114 -2.55 -10.54 -6.17
N ILE A 115 -2.62 -9.22 -6.39
CA ILE A 115 -1.58 -8.26 -5.96
C ILE A 115 -1.92 -7.57 -4.64
N LEU A 116 -3.16 -7.75 -4.14
CA LEU A 116 -3.55 -7.27 -2.82
C LEU A 116 -2.94 -8.14 -1.71
N SER A 117 -2.51 -7.49 -0.63
CA SER A 117 -2.05 -8.16 0.58
C SER A 117 -3.17 -9.01 1.19
N ASP A 118 -2.90 -10.28 1.44
CA ASP A 118 -3.81 -11.22 2.06
C ASP A 118 -3.54 -11.46 3.55
N GLU A 119 -2.58 -10.73 4.15
CA GLU A 119 -2.13 -10.87 5.54
C GLU A 119 -3.28 -10.87 6.56
N ASP A 120 -4.30 -10.03 6.32
CA ASP A 120 -5.47 -9.89 7.17
C ASP A 120 -6.79 -10.27 6.47
N LYS A 121 -6.73 -10.97 5.34
CA LYS A 121 -7.90 -11.40 4.55
C LYS A 121 -8.77 -12.36 5.36
N LEU A 122 -10.08 -12.14 5.33
CA LEU A 122 -11.05 -13.02 5.98
C LEU A 122 -11.14 -14.37 5.28
N LYS A 123 -11.23 -15.46 6.06
CA LYS A 123 -11.48 -16.82 5.55
C LYS A 123 -12.92 -17.03 5.06
N VAL A 124 -13.85 -16.22 5.56
CA VAL A 124 -15.28 -16.31 5.27
C VAL A 124 -15.83 -14.94 4.87
N ALA A 125 -17.04 -14.93 4.32
CA ALA A 125 -17.77 -13.69 4.04
C ALA A 125 -17.84 -12.79 5.29
N PRO A 126 -17.69 -11.47 5.14
CA PRO A 126 -17.91 -10.55 6.25
C PRO A 126 -19.34 -10.67 6.79
N LYS A 127 -19.54 -10.18 8.03
CA LYS A 127 -20.87 -10.16 8.65
C LYS A 127 -21.87 -9.43 7.74
N ASN A 128 -23.07 -9.99 7.59
CA ASN A 128 -24.17 -9.44 6.78
C ASN A 128 -23.90 -9.34 5.27
N ILE A 129 -22.91 -10.04 4.73
CA ILE A 129 -22.68 -10.17 3.28
C ILE A 129 -22.95 -11.63 2.89
N ALA A 130 -23.74 -11.83 1.83
CA ALA A 130 -24.02 -13.15 1.30
C ALA A 130 -22.75 -13.82 0.75
N LYS A 131 -22.60 -15.13 0.95
CA LYS A 131 -21.38 -15.86 0.55
C LYS A 131 -21.19 -15.94 -0.96
N ASP A 132 -22.27 -15.80 -1.71
CA ASP A 132 -22.36 -15.82 -3.16
C ASP A 132 -22.41 -14.41 -3.79
N HIS A 133 -22.15 -13.36 -3.00
CA HIS A 133 -22.09 -12.00 -3.53
C HIS A 133 -21.04 -11.93 -4.66
N PRO A 134 -21.32 -11.27 -5.81
CA PRO A 134 -20.39 -11.22 -6.94
C PRO A 134 -19.00 -10.67 -6.56
N GLU A 135 -18.97 -9.69 -5.66
CA GLU A 135 -17.75 -9.05 -5.15
C GLU A 135 -17.10 -9.74 -3.94
N ILE A 136 -17.49 -10.98 -3.62
CA ILE A 136 -17.10 -11.61 -2.36
C ILE A 136 -15.58 -11.70 -2.17
N GLU A 137 -14.83 -11.91 -3.25
CA GLU A 137 -13.38 -11.99 -3.18
C GLU A 137 -12.74 -10.68 -2.74
N LEU A 138 -13.24 -9.53 -3.20
CA LEU A 138 -12.81 -8.20 -2.74
C LEU A 138 -13.29 -7.91 -1.32
N LEU A 139 -14.56 -8.24 -1.00
CA LEU A 139 -15.17 -7.92 0.29
C LEU A 139 -14.49 -8.61 1.49
N ARG A 140 -13.80 -9.73 1.24
CA ARG A 140 -13.04 -10.47 2.26
C ARG A 140 -11.75 -9.79 2.67
N PHE A 141 -11.20 -8.86 1.87
CA PHE A 141 -10.03 -8.09 2.27
C PHE A 141 -10.36 -7.14 3.43
N ARG A 142 -9.35 -6.87 4.25
CA ARG A 142 -9.41 -5.92 5.36
C ARG A 142 -8.43 -4.78 5.14
N SER A 143 -7.26 -5.08 4.61
CA SER A 143 -6.34 -4.11 4.02
C SER A 143 -6.54 -4.05 2.50
N PHE A 144 -6.62 -2.83 1.97
CA PHE A 144 -6.59 -2.58 0.54
C PHE A 144 -5.23 -1.99 0.21
N ALA A 145 -4.23 -2.85 0.31
CA ALA A 145 -2.84 -2.48 0.10
C ALA A 145 -2.17 -3.50 -0.82
N ILE A 146 -1.34 -3.02 -1.74
CA ILE A 146 -0.45 -3.83 -2.58
C ILE A 146 0.98 -3.67 -2.08
N VAL A 147 1.80 -4.70 -2.24
CA VAL A 147 3.19 -4.68 -1.75
C VAL A 147 4.11 -5.25 -2.83
N LYS A 148 5.04 -4.42 -3.33
CA LYS A 148 6.16 -4.89 -4.16
C LYS A 148 7.41 -5.02 -3.27
N ARG A 149 8.08 -6.17 -3.36
CA ARG A 149 9.34 -6.45 -2.65
C ARG A 149 10.50 -6.35 -3.63
N PHE A 150 11.66 -5.99 -3.09
CA PHE A 150 12.90 -5.83 -3.84
C PHE A 150 14.01 -6.64 -3.18
N THR A 151 14.90 -7.20 -3.99
CA THR A 151 16.10 -7.86 -3.48
C THR A 151 17.14 -6.84 -3.03
N ASP A 152 18.07 -7.24 -2.17
CA ASP A 152 19.17 -6.39 -1.73
C ASP A 152 20.05 -5.96 -2.92
N GLU A 153 20.19 -6.82 -3.95
CA GLU A 153 20.90 -6.49 -5.20
C GLU A 153 20.20 -5.39 -5.98
N GLU A 154 18.87 -5.43 -6.07
CA GLU A 154 18.09 -4.37 -6.72
C GLU A 154 18.22 -3.05 -5.97
N VAL A 155 18.18 -3.09 -4.63
CA VAL A 155 18.22 -1.89 -3.77
C VAL A 155 19.53 -1.10 -3.93
N VAL A 156 20.65 -1.78 -4.14
CA VAL A 156 21.95 -1.13 -4.31
C VAL A 156 22.30 -0.81 -5.77
N SER A 157 21.42 -1.16 -6.71
CA SER A 157 21.62 -0.87 -8.14
C SER A 157 21.34 0.59 -8.48
N GLU A 158 21.98 1.11 -9.53
CA GLU A 158 21.81 2.50 -9.97
C GLU A 158 20.36 2.84 -10.38
N GLY A 159 19.61 1.86 -10.88
CA GLY A 159 18.22 2.02 -11.32
C GLY A 159 17.16 1.73 -10.24
N PHE A 160 17.55 1.62 -8.96
CA PHE A 160 16.60 1.29 -7.91
C PHE A 160 15.50 2.34 -7.74
N LEU A 161 15.86 3.62 -7.81
CA LEU A 161 14.90 4.72 -7.69
C LEU A 161 13.85 4.67 -8.81
N ASP A 162 14.29 4.41 -10.04
CA ASP A 162 13.40 4.31 -11.20
C ASP A 162 12.41 3.16 -11.00
N LYS A 163 12.88 1.98 -10.57
CA LYS A 163 12.00 0.84 -10.23
C LYS A 163 10.95 1.17 -9.17
N VAL A 164 11.33 1.96 -8.16
CA VAL A 164 10.39 2.41 -7.13
C VAL A 164 9.36 3.38 -7.74
N MET A 165 9.80 4.28 -8.60
CA MET A 165 8.93 5.25 -9.27
C MET A 165 7.97 4.58 -10.25
N ASP A 166 8.41 3.59 -11.04
CA ASP A 166 7.56 2.79 -11.92
C ASP A 166 6.41 2.15 -11.14
N VAL A 167 6.72 1.59 -9.96
CA VAL A 167 5.73 0.98 -9.08
C VAL A 167 4.76 2.02 -8.52
N ILE A 168 5.24 3.21 -8.13
CA ILE A 168 4.39 4.31 -7.63
C ILE A 168 3.45 4.80 -8.73
N GLU A 169 3.98 5.10 -9.92
CA GLU A 169 3.24 5.61 -11.07
C GLU A 169 2.16 4.63 -11.54
N ALA A 170 2.51 3.34 -11.67
CA ALA A 170 1.56 2.29 -12.04
C ALA A 170 0.38 2.18 -11.04
N SER A 171 0.61 2.55 -9.78
CA SER A 171 -0.35 2.38 -8.69
C SER A 171 -1.24 3.60 -8.43
N VAL A 172 -1.01 4.73 -9.11
CA VAL A 172 -1.79 5.96 -8.92
C VAL A 172 -3.30 5.75 -9.11
N PRO A 173 -3.79 5.03 -10.15
CA PRO A 173 -5.23 4.77 -10.30
C PRO A 173 -5.83 4.00 -9.11
N PHE A 174 -5.10 3.02 -8.58
CA PHE A 174 -5.52 2.27 -7.40
C PHE A 174 -5.62 3.15 -6.16
N VAL A 175 -4.61 3.99 -5.91
CA VAL A 175 -4.62 4.95 -4.79
C VAL A 175 -5.78 5.94 -4.92
N ALA A 176 -6.07 6.41 -6.13
CA ALA A 176 -7.20 7.32 -6.39
C ALA A 176 -8.54 6.67 -6.04
N VAL A 177 -8.77 5.41 -6.45
CA VAL A 177 -9.99 4.68 -6.09
C VAL A 177 -10.11 4.49 -4.58
N VAL A 178 -9.05 4.03 -3.91
CA VAL A 178 -9.06 3.84 -2.44
C VAL A 178 -9.36 5.16 -1.73
N ASN A 179 -8.71 6.25 -2.14
CA ASN A 179 -8.91 7.57 -1.54
C ASN A 179 -10.32 8.16 -1.80
N SER A 180 -11.03 7.69 -2.82
CA SER A 180 -12.42 8.11 -3.08
C SER A 180 -13.45 7.45 -2.17
N TRP A 181 -13.05 6.42 -1.40
CA TRP A 181 -13.95 5.58 -0.61
C TRP A 181 -13.76 5.67 0.91
N ILE A 182 -12.78 6.45 1.37
CA ILE A 182 -12.40 6.58 2.78
C ILE A 182 -12.93 7.84 3.42
#